data_AF-A0A371GKQ3-F1
#
_entry.id   AF-A0A371GKQ3-F1
#
_cell.length_a   1.000
_cell.length_b   1.000
_cell.length_c   1.000
_cell.angle_alpha   90.00
_cell.angle_beta   90.00
_cell.angle_gamma   90.00
#
_symmetry.space_group_name_H-M   'P 1'
#
loop_
_entity.id
_entity.type
_entity.pdbx_description
1 polymer ?
#
loop_
_entity_poly.entity_id
_entity_poly.type
_entity_poly.pdbx_seq_one_letter_code
_entity_poly.pdbx_strand_id
1 'polypeptide(L)'
;LRLHHTSYNAPFSSGTHIPHTSTPIPPTPRVPHQLTVAITCPHYSSFPTPTRPDPTPVKTRFHSVKPGLHRAPKTNQCRISTWRTRVGEGTGIQGCFLVYITTSRDSPSLLTLHTPPRRGKINKMARNALCSVSAFRVLAMLLLLLRPTAAAAHDYRDALRKSILFFEGQRSGKLPADQRLRWRRDSAMHDGATAGVDLSGGYYDAGDNIKFGFPMAFTTTMLAWSVIDFEKSLGTELGNALKAVRWGTDYLLKATAKIGSGVVFVQVGDPYSDHNCWERPEDMDTLRTVFKIDGSHPGSDVAGETAAALAAASIVFRSRDPSYSSMLLNRAVAVFQFADRHRGAYSNSLRRAVCPFYCDVNGYQDELLWAAAWLHKASRRRQYREYIVKNEVVLRAGDTINEFGWDNKHAGINVLVSKEVLMGRANYFGSFKQNADEFICSTLPGISHAQVQYSPGGLIFKAGGSNMQHVTSLSFLLLAYSNYLSHANKVVPCGETTATPALLKHLAKRQVDYILGDNPLGMSYMVGYGARYPQRIHHRASSLPSVAAHPAHIGCKAGSQYYFSPNPNPNVLVGAVVGGPTNNTDSFPDSRPFFQQSEPTTYINAPLVGLLAFFSAHY
;
A
#
# COMPACT_ATOMS: atom_id res chain seq x y z
N LEU A 1 23.69 8.92 51.86
CA LEU A 1 24.55 9.77 52.73
C LEU A 1 25.12 8.89 53.83
N ARG A 2 26.44 8.99 54.10
CA ARG A 2 27.16 8.39 55.27
C ARG A 2 27.09 6.85 55.41
N LEU A 3 28.02 6.17 56.09
CA LEU A 3 29.51 6.24 56.08
C LEU A 3 30.03 5.08 56.96
N HIS A 4 30.96 4.24 56.49
CA HIS A 4 32.28 3.96 57.10
C HIS A 4 32.97 2.69 56.56
N HIS A 5 34.32 2.73 56.62
CA HIS A 5 35.26 1.69 56.19
C HIS A 5 35.40 0.55 57.19
N THR A 6 35.93 -0.59 56.74
CA THR A 6 37.29 -1.02 57.14
C THR A 6 37.91 -1.93 56.09
N SER A 7 39.24 -2.03 56.09
CA SER A 7 40.03 -2.78 55.10
C SER A 7 41.36 -3.20 55.71
N TYR A 8 41.86 -4.40 55.39
CA TYR A 8 43.17 -4.88 55.87
C TYR A 8 43.94 -5.70 54.81
N ASN A 9 45.10 -5.14 54.46
CA ASN A 9 46.37 -5.66 53.92
C ASN A 9 46.55 -7.07 53.30
N ALA A 10 47.42 -7.10 52.28
CA ALA A 10 48.12 -8.26 51.69
C ALA A 10 49.48 -8.50 52.44
N PRO A 11 50.62 -9.01 51.89
CA PRO A 11 50.97 -9.54 50.54
C PRO A 11 51.85 -10.83 50.53
N PHE A 12 52.31 -11.27 49.33
CA PHE A 12 53.64 -11.81 48.94
C PHE A 12 53.48 -12.42 47.50
N SER A 13 54.10 -11.89 46.42
CA SER A 13 55.48 -12.09 45.87
C SER A 13 55.81 -13.55 45.48
N SER A 14 56.53 -13.89 44.39
CA SER A 14 57.30 -13.17 43.33
C SER A 14 56.91 -13.67 41.91
N GLY A 15 57.27 -13.07 40.75
CA GLY A 15 58.59 -12.77 40.16
C GLY A 15 59.30 -14.07 39.70
N THR A 16 59.80 -14.26 38.46
CA THR A 16 60.03 -13.41 37.25
C THR A 16 59.74 -14.25 35.95
N HIS A 17 60.18 -14.06 34.69
CA HIS A 17 61.17 -13.23 33.95
C HIS A 17 60.82 -13.15 32.43
N ILE A 18 61.62 -12.46 31.60
CA ILE A 18 61.54 -12.38 30.10
C ILE A 18 62.93 -12.65 29.47
N PRO A 19 63.02 -13.17 28.22
CA PRO A 19 64.02 -12.66 27.26
C PRO A 19 63.47 -12.40 25.83
N HIS A 20 64.18 -11.57 25.05
CA HIS A 20 63.87 -11.21 23.66
C HIS A 20 64.68 -12.03 22.62
N THR A 21 64.13 -12.20 21.41
CA THR A 21 64.87 -12.53 20.16
C THR A 21 64.20 -11.86 18.95
N SER A 22 64.91 -11.64 17.84
CA SER A 22 64.48 -10.73 16.76
C SER A 22 64.77 -11.18 15.31
N THR A 23 63.80 -10.96 14.40
CA THR A 23 63.91 -10.93 12.91
C THR A 23 64.30 -12.25 12.18
N PRO A 24 64.05 -12.44 10.85
CA PRO A 24 63.65 -11.46 9.80
C PRO A 24 62.41 -11.85 8.91
N ILE A 25 62.17 -11.04 7.87
CA ILE A 25 61.12 -11.11 6.81
C ILE A 25 61.71 -11.78 5.55
N PRO A 26 61.06 -12.74 4.83
CA PRO A 26 60.09 -12.45 3.72
C PRO A 26 59.10 -13.62 3.40
N PRO A 27 58.41 -13.70 2.23
CA PRO A 27 57.62 -12.71 1.48
C PRO A 27 56.11 -13.11 1.39
N THR A 28 55.27 -12.31 0.72
CA THR A 28 53.82 -12.57 0.54
C THR A 28 53.45 -13.34 -0.75
N PRO A 29 52.37 -14.16 -0.70
CA PRO A 29 51.61 -14.50 -1.91
C PRO A 29 50.06 -14.40 -1.77
N ARG A 30 49.46 -13.60 -2.65
CA ARG A 30 48.12 -13.71 -3.29
C ARG A 30 46.88 -14.06 -2.43
N VAL A 31 46.02 -13.06 -2.26
CA VAL A 31 44.60 -13.20 -1.89
C VAL A 31 43.76 -13.55 -3.14
N PRO A 32 42.80 -14.49 -3.10
CA PRO A 32 41.87 -14.75 -4.20
C PRO A 32 40.76 -13.69 -4.30
N HIS A 33 40.23 -13.49 -5.51
CA HIS A 33 39.34 -12.36 -5.85
C HIS A 33 38.07 -12.26 -4.98
N GLN A 34 37.86 -11.11 -4.34
CA GLN A 34 36.52 -10.62 -4.00
C GLN A 34 35.95 -9.82 -5.16
N LEU A 35 34.67 -10.03 -5.47
CA LEU A 35 33.96 -9.33 -6.54
C LEU A 35 33.32 -8.04 -5.97
N THR A 36 34.09 -6.96 -5.89
CA THR A 36 33.61 -5.68 -5.35
C THR A 36 32.63 -4.99 -6.29
N VAL A 37 31.33 -5.24 -6.12
CA VAL A 37 30.25 -4.49 -6.80
C VAL A 37 30.12 -3.11 -6.13
N ALA A 38 30.83 -2.13 -6.66
CA ALA A 38 30.72 -0.75 -6.23
C ALA A 38 29.41 -0.11 -6.73
N ILE A 39 28.43 0.07 -5.84
CA ILE A 39 27.21 0.83 -6.15
C ILE A 39 27.51 2.32 -6.02
N THR A 40 27.72 2.98 -7.15
CA THR A 40 27.94 4.44 -7.22
C THR A 40 26.61 5.20 -7.20
N CYS A 41 26.16 5.57 -6.01
CA CYS A 41 25.10 6.57 -5.86
C CYS A 41 25.60 7.96 -6.31
N PRO A 42 24.88 8.69 -7.19
CA PRO A 42 25.29 10.02 -7.61
C PRO A 42 25.10 11.04 -6.47
N HIS A 43 26.20 11.59 -5.97
CA HIS A 43 26.19 12.76 -5.09
C HIS A 43 25.68 13.99 -5.86
N TYR A 44 24.57 14.58 -5.40
CA TYR A 44 24.23 15.96 -5.77
C TYR A 44 24.90 16.94 -4.81
N SER A 45 25.78 17.78 -5.35
CA SER A 45 26.48 18.81 -4.60
C SER A 45 25.62 20.03 -4.32
N SER A 46 25.82 20.57 -3.13
CA SER A 46 25.30 21.83 -2.59
C SER A 46 25.32 23.03 -3.55
N PHE A 47 24.26 23.83 -3.53
CA PHE A 47 24.28 25.25 -3.87
C PHE A 47 23.83 26.11 -2.66
N PRO A 48 24.24 27.39 -2.56
CA PRO A 48 24.38 28.07 -1.27
C PRO A 48 23.12 28.78 -0.76
N THR A 49 23.12 29.05 0.55
CA THR A 49 22.13 29.84 1.28
C THR A 49 22.20 31.35 0.96
N PRO A 50 21.06 32.03 0.72
CA PRO A 50 20.95 33.47 0.89
C PRO A 50 21.03 33.85 2.38
N THR A 51 21.73 34.94 2.71
CA THR A 51 21.88 35.44 4.07
C THR A 51 20.69 36.27 4.54
N ARG A 52 20.42 36.27 5.85
CA ARG A 52 19.58 37.29 6.50
C ARG A 52 20.36 38.60 6.68
N PRO A 53 19.70 39.76 6.57
CA PRO A 53 19.89 40.88 7.49
C PRO A 53 18.96 40.75 8.71
N ASP A 54 19.44 41.14 9.90
CA ASP A 54 18.67 41.13 11.15
C ASP A 54 18.07 42.54 11.47
N PRO A 55 17.15 42.68 12.46
CA PRO A 55 16.16 43.76 12.45
C PRO A 55 16.48 45.00 13.32
N THR A 56 15.83 46.12 13.02
CA THR A 56 15.53 47.21 13.99
C THR A 56 14.10 47.77 13.79
N PRO A 57 13.46 48.39 14.80
CA PRO A 57 11.99 48.56 14.84
C PRO A 57 11.48 50.00 14.72
N VAL A 58 10.25 50.18 14.22
CA VAL A 58 9.47 51.43 14.32
C VAL A 58 8.04 51.13 14.83
N LYS A 59 7.46 52.06 15.58
CA LYS A 59 6.22 51.90 16.37
C LYS A 59 4.97 52.42 15.65
N THR A 60 3.80 51.92 16.11
CA THR A 60 2.46 52.57 16.04
C THR A 60 1.82 52.77 14.64
N ARG A 61 0.49 52.90 14.49
CA ARG A 61 -0.62 53.02 15.46
C ARG A 61 -1.90 52.33 14.93
N PHE A 62 -2.87 52.08 15.81
CA PHE A 62 -4.23 51.67 15.43
C PHE A 62 -4.99 52.80 14.71
N HIS A 63 -5.95 52.43 13.83
CA HIS A 63 -7.34 52.92 13.92
C HIS A 63 -8.31 51.94 13.24
N SER A 64 -9.58 51.97 13.67
CA SER A 64 -10.66 51.08 13.21
C SER A 64 -11.90 51.90 12.89
N VAL A 65 -12.48 51.71 11.69
CA VAL A 65 -13.87 52.09 11.37
C VAL A 65 -14.51 51.07 10.41
N LYS A 66 -15.79 50.77 10.65
CA LYS A 66 -16.79 50.12 9.78
C LYS A 66 -18.14 50.85 10.04
N PRO A 67 -19.19 50.67 9.24
CA PRO A 67 -19.29 50.51 7.78
C PRO A 67 -20.30 51.54 7.18
N GLY A 68 -20.66 51.44 5.89
CA GLY A 68 -21.72 52.27 5.30
C GLY A 68 -22.41 51.64 4.07
N LEU A 69 -23.73 51.84 3.94
CA LEU A 69 -24.56 51.45 2.79
C LEU A 69 -24.51 52.61 1.73
N HIS A 70 -24.78 52.45 0.44
CA HIS A 70 -26.04 51.97 -0.18
C HIS A 70 -25.96 51.88 -1.73
N ARG A 71 -26.93 51.16 -2.31
CA ARG A 71 -27.55 51.34 -3.66
C ARG A 71 -26.71 51.20 -4.95
N ALA A 72 -27.11 50.21 -5.76
CA ALA A 72 -27.03 50.19 -7.23
C ALA A 72 -28.22 51.02 -7.84
N PRO A 73 -28.46 51.11 -9.18
CA PRO A 73 -27.77 50.47 -10.32
C PRO A 73 -27.50 51.37 -11.57
N LYS A 74 -26.77 50.84 -12.57
CA LYS A 74 -27.16 50.87 -14.01
C LYS A 74 -26.20 50.14 -14.99
N THR A 75 -26.78 49.28 -15.82
CA THR A 75 -26.47 48.90 -17.23
C THR A 75 -25.12 49.20 -17.91
N ASN A 76 -24.59 48.15 -18.55
CA ASN A 76 -23.92 48.08 -19.87
C ASN A 76 -22.73 49.02 -20.19
N GLN A 77 -21.55 48.41 -20.41
CA GLN A 77 -21.01 48.18 -21.77
C GLN A 77 -19.76 47.29 -21.72
N CYS A 78 -19.60 46.39 -22.72
CA CYS A 78 -18.33 45.71 -22.95
C CYS A 78 -17.40 46.61 -23.78
N ARG A 79 -16.14 46.75 -23.37
CA ARG A 79 -15.05 47.21 -24.25
C ARG A 79 -13.85 46.28 -24.13
N ILE A 80 -13.41 45.79 -25.29
CA ILE A 80 -12.12 45.12 -25.45
C ILE A 80 -11.07 46.23 -25.66
N SER A 81 -9.96 46.19 -24.93
CA SER A 81 -8.80 47.04 -25.18
C SER A 81 -7.52 46.20 -25.14
N THR A 82 -6.90 46.06 -26.31
CA THR A 82 -5.62 45.36 -26.48
C THR A 82 -4.46 46.23 -26.00
N TRP A 83 -3.55 45.67 -25.22
CA TRP A 83 -2.21 46.24 -25.01
C TRP A 83 -1.15 45.25 -25.50
N ARG A 84 -0.12 45.79 -26.17
CA ARG A 84 0.91 45.02 -26.88
C ARG A 84 2.25 45.72 -26.74
N THR A 85 3.21 45.12 -26.03
CA THR A 85 4.56 45.68 -25.94
C THR A 85 5.64 44.60 -25.85
N ARG A 86 6.54 44.65 -26.84
CA ARG A 86 7.94 44.15 -26.87
C ARG A 86 8.30 42.86 -26.12
N VAL A 87 8.61 41.84 -26.94
CA VAL A 87 9.62 40.81 -26.62
C VAL A 87 11.01 41.46 -26.54
N GLY A 88 11.88 40.95 -25.67
CA GLY A 88 13.32 41.20 -25.68
C GLY A 88 14.07 39.89 -25.97
N GLU A 89 15.20 39.98 -26.67
CA GLU A 89 16.03 38.84 -27.06
C GLU A 89 17.04 38.47 -25.95
N GLY A 90 17.41 37.18 -25.84
CA GLY A 90 18.34 36.74 -24.78
C GLY A 90 18.65 35.24 -24.76
N THR A 91 19.66 34.83 -25.54
CA THR A 91 20.57 33.67 -25.31
C THR A 91 19.99 32.34 -24.78
N GLY A 92 19.70 31.44 -25.72
CA GLY A 92 20.39 30.14 -25.86
C GLY A 92 20.47 29.15 -24.68
N ILE A 93 19.88 27.97 -24.87
CA ILE A 93 20.23 26.73 -24.15
C ILE A 93 20.81 25.74 -25.18
N GLN A 94 22.02 25.25 -24.95
CA GLN A 94 22.63 24.18 -25.75
C GLN A 94 22.10 22.81 -25.29
N GLY A 95 21.49 22.05 -26.19
CA GLY A 95 21.15 20.65 -25.95
C GLY A 95 22.33 19.72 -26.27
N CYS A 96 23.09 19.30 -25.26
CA CYS A 96 24.17 18.33 -25.44
C CYS A 96 23.62 16.90 -25.49
N PHE A 97 23.36 16.38 -26.70
CA PHE A 97 23.25 14.94 -26.92
C PHE A 97 24.63 14.28 -26.85
N LEU A 98 24.83 13.33 -25.94
CA LEU A 98 26.02 12.48 -25.95
C LEU A 98 25.72 11.19 -26.73
N VAL A 99 26.28 11.07 -27.93
CA VAL A 99 26.15 9.90 -28.80
C VAL A 99 27.31 8.93 -28.54
N TYR A 100 27.01 7.68 -28.22
CA TYR A 100 28.02 6.61 -28.24
C TYR A 100 28.33 6.24 -29.70
N ILE A 101 29.57 6.48 -30.13
CA ILE A 101 30.07 6.05 -31.44
C ILE A 101 30.62 4.63 -31.31
N THR A 102 29.95 3.65 -31.91
CA THR A 102 30.54 2.35 -32.24
C THR A 102 30.94 2.35 -33.72
N THR A 103 32.22 2.13 -33.99
CA THR A 103 32.76 2.16 -35.36
C THR A 103 32.53 0.85 -36.10
N SER A 104 31.88 0.91 -37.26
CA SER A 104 31.97 -0.11 -38.31
C SER A 104 32.19 0.56 -39.66
N ARG A 105 33.03 -0.03 -40.51
CA ARG A 105 33.31 0.45 -41.86
C ARG A 105 32.18 0.02 -42.80
N ASP A 106 31.75 0.87 -43.73
CA ASP A 106 32.17 0.84 -45.14
C ASP A 106 31.26 1.74 -46.02
N SER A 107 31.77 2.09 -47.20
CA SER A 107 31.24 3.10 -48.14
C SER A 107 30.72 2.44 -49.44
N PRO A 108 30.12 3.19 -50.40
CA PRO A 108 29.26 4.36 -50.34
C PRO A 108 27.94 4.15 -51.14
N SER A 109 27.07 5.18 -51.22
CA SER A 109 26.06 5.30 -52.30
C SER A 109 25.71 6.76 -52.58
N LEU A 110 25.33 7.08 -53.82
CA LEU A 110 25.28 8.43 -54.37
C LEU A 110 24.00 9.21 -54.02
N LEU A 111 24.08 10.54 -54.19
CA LEU A 111 22.92 11.43 -54.29
C LEU A 111 22.07 11.08 -55.52
N THR A 112 20.74 11.26 -55.41
CA THR A 112 19.98 12.04 -56.41
C THR A 112 18.65 12.50 -55.84
N LEU A 113 18.22 13.73 -56.18
CA LEU A 113 16.84 14.18 -55.98
C LEU A 113 16.02 13.77 -57.20
N HIS A 114 14.74 13.44 -57.01
CA HIS A 114 13.69 13.92 -57.92
C HIS A 114 12.29 13.90 -57.29
N THR A 115 11.35 14.55 -57.99
CA THR A 115 10.00 14.94 -57.57
C THR A 115 8.94 13.84 -57.79
N PRO A 116 7.78 13.90 -57.10
CA PRO A 116 6.86 12.76 -57.00
C PRO A 116 5.78 12.69 -58.10
N PRO A 117 5.26 11.47 -58.40
CA PRO A 117 4.01 11.31 -59.12
C PRO A 117 2.94 10.44 -58.40
N ARG A 118 1.75 11.06 -58.22
CA ARG A 118 0.39 10.51 -58.35
C ARG A 118 -0.09 9.28 -57.53
N ARG A 119 -1.37 9.36 -57.12
CA ARG A 119 -2.14 8.30 -56.42
C ARG A 119 -2.33 7.04 -57.29
N GLY A 120 -2.06 5.87 -56.73
CA GLY A 120 -2.56 4.57 -57.19
C GLY A 120 -3.50 3.92 -56.16
N LYS A 121 -4.49 3.15 -56.60
CA LYS A 121 -5.37 2.37 -55.70
C LYS A 121 -4.67 1.04 -55.34
N ILE A 122 -4.68 0.67 -54.06
CA ILE A 122 -4.18 -0.64 -53.58
C ILE A 122 -5.33 -1.43 -52.91
N ASN A 123 -5.28 -2.76 -53.04
CA ASN A 123 -6.45 -3.64 -52.97
C ASN A 123 -7.00 -3.90 -51.55
N LYS A 124 -8.33 -4.06 -51.48
CA LYS A 124 -9.09 -4.33 -50.24
C LYS A 124 -8.76 -5.66 -49.54
N MET A 125 -8.18 -6.64 -50.25
CA MET A 125 -8.05 -8.02 -49.76
C MET A 125 -7.07 -8.21 -48.59
N ALA A 126 -6.04 -7.37 -48.46
CA ALA A 126 -5.01 -7.53 -47.42
C ALA A 126 -5.55 -7.39 -45.97
N ARG A 127 -6.69 -6.70 -45.78
CA ARG A 127 -7.26 -6.50 -44.44
C ARG A 127 -7.89 -7.75 -43.83
N ASN A 128 -8.43 -8.66 -44.64
CA ASN A 128 -9.18 -9.82 -44.12
C ASN A 128 -8.26 -10.90 -43.50
N ALA A 129 -7.02 -11.04 -44.01
CA ALA A 129 -6.05 -11.99 -43.47
C ALA A 129 -5.61 -11.62 -42.04
N LEU A 130 -5.39 -10.33 -41.76
CA LEU A 130 -4.92 -9.83 -40.46
C LEU A 130 -5.98 -10.00 -39.35
N CYS A 131 -7.27 -9.85 -39.66
CA CYS A 131 -8.35 -10.11 -38.69
C CYS A 131 -8.43 -11.59 -38.28
N SER A 132 -8.20 -12.52 -39.22
CA SER A 132 -8.29 -13.97 -38.97
C SER A 132 -7.27 -14.46 -37.93
N VAL A 133 -6.01 -14.03 -38.05
CA VAL A 133 -4.94 -14.42 -37.11
C VAL A 133 -5.20 -13.90 -35.70
N SER A 134 -5.74 -12.69 -35.58
CA SER A 134 -6.13 -12.11 -34.28
C SER A 134 -7.30 -12.87 -33.65
N ALA A 135 -8.34 -13.21 -34.42
CA ALA A 135 -9.48 -13.99 -33.93
C ALA A 135 -9.04 -15.38 -33.45
N PHE A 136 -8.13 -16.07 -34.17
CA PHE A 136 -7.58 -17.35 -33.74
C PHE A 136 -6.77 -17.26 -32.45
N ARG A 137 -6.02 -16.17 -32.22
CA ARG A 137 -5.30 -15.94 -30.94
C ARG A 137 -6.24 -15.67 -29.78
N VAL A 138 -7.30 -14.89 -29.98
CA VAL A 138 -8.34 -14.65 -28.96
C VAL A 138 -9.07 -15.96 -28.62
N LEU A 139 -9.48 -16.73 -29.63
CA LEU A 139 -10.16 -18.02 -29.43
C LEU A 139 -9.23 -19.04 -28.74
N ALA A 140 -7.95 -19.09 -29.10
CA ALA A 140 -6.98 -19.96 -28.43
C ALA A 140 -6.76 -19.58 -26.96
N MET A 141 -6.72 -18.29 -26.61
CA MET A 141 -6.65 -17.86 -25.21
C MET A 141 -7.95 -18.15 -24.46
N LEU A 142 -9.13 -17.96 -25.06
CA LEU A 142 -10.40 -18.40 -24.46
C LEU A 142 -10.41 -19.92 -24.21
N LEU A 143 -9.95 -20.72 -25.17
CA LEU A 143 -9.89 -22.19 -25.03
C LEU A 143 -8.84 -22.66 -24.02
N LEU A 144 -7.79 -21.87 -23.75
CA LEU A 144 -6.84 -22.12 -22.66
C LEU A 144 -7.44 -21.75 -21.30
N LEU A 145 -8.18 -20.63 -21.21
CA LEU A 145 -8.95 -20.23 -20.02
C LEU A 145 -10.10 -21.19 -19.69
N LEU A 146 -10.60 -21.93 -20.69
CA LEU A 146 -11.67 -22.93 -20.56
C LEU A 146 -11.17 -24.36 -20.29
N ARG A 147 -9.86 -24.60 -20.14
CA ARG A 147 -9.36 -25.94 -19.79
C ARG A 147 -9.74 -26.31 -18.35
N PRO A 148 -10.51 -27.38 -18.11
CA PRO A 148 -10.68 -27.91 -16.77
C PRO A 148 -9.40 -28.65 -16.36
N THR A 149 -8.43 -27.92 -15.78
CA THR A 149 -7.43 -28.55 -14.92
C THR A 149 -8.17 -29.20 -13.76
N ALA A 150 -8.11 -30.52 -13.66
CA ALA A 150 -8.67 -31.27 -12.53
C ALA A 150 -7.79 -31.12 -11.27
N ALA A 151 -7.57 -29.86 -10.86
CA ALA A 151 -7.13 -29.53 -9.53
C ALA A 151 -8.20 -29.98 -8.53
N ALA A 152 -7.78 -30.51 -7.38
CA ALA A 152 -8.71 -30.72 -6.27
C ALA A 152 -9.27 -29.35 -5.85
N ALA A 153 -10.59 -29.26 -5.66
CA ALA A 153 -11.25 -28.03 -5.26
C ALA A 153 -10.58 -27.45 -4.00
N HIS A 154 -10.21 -26.17 -4.08
CA HIS A 154 -9.49 -25.50 -2.99
C HIS A 154 -10.34 -25.39 -1.73
N ASP A 155 -9.74 -25.71 -0.58
CA ASP A 155 -10.37 -25.49 0.72
C ASP A 155 -10.30 -24.01 1.09
N TYR A 156 -11.28 -23.25 0.64
CA TYR A 156 -11.42 -21.83 0.97
C TYR A 156 -11.66 -21.60 2.48
N ARG A 157 -12.09 -22.60 3.26
CA ARG A 157 -12.30 -22.48 4.72
C ARG A 157 -10.97 -22.54 5.47
N ASP A 158 -10.12 -23.49 5.10
CA ASP A 158 -8.73 -23.54 5.56
C ASP A 158 -7.96 -22.29 5.14
N ALA A 159 -8.05 -21.89 3.85
CA ALA A 159 -7.44 -20.65 3.38
C ALA A 159 -7.95 -19.41 4.12
N LEU A 160 -9.26 -19.29 4.39
CA LEU A 160 -9.83 -18.19 5.18
C LEU A 160 -9.24 -18.13 6.59
N ARG A 161 -9.26 -19.26 7.30
CA ARG A 161 -8.70 -19.41 8.65
C ARG A 161 -7.23 -19.02 8.68
N LYS A 162 -6.45 -19.43 7.67
CA LYS A 162 -5.04 -19.07 7.51
C LYS A 162 -4.86 -17.57 7.22
N SER A 163 -5.60 -17.01 6.26
CA SER A 163 -5.54 -15.57 5.94
C SER A 163 -5.89 -14.65 7.11
N ILE A 164 -6.73 -15.11 8.05
CA ILE A 164 -7.02 -14.39 9.30
C ILE A 164 -5.93 -14.63 10.36
N LEU A 165 -5.36 -15.84 10.43
CA LEU A 165 -4.25 -16.20 11.33
C LEU A 165 -2.98 -15.39 11.08
N PHE A 166 -2.70 -15.03 9.82
CA PHE A 166 -1.58 -14.16 9.43
C PHE A 166 -1.50 -12.86 10.24
N PHE A 167 -2.65 -12.20 10.47
CA PHE A 167 -2.69 -10.96 11.24
C PHE A 167 -2.19 -11.13 12.68
N GLU A 168 -2.30 -12.32 13.27
CA GLU A 168 -1.72 -12.61 14.58
C GLU A 168 -0.19 -12.60 14.57
N GLY A 169 0.42 -12.92 13.43
CA GLY A 169 1.87 -12.87 13.20
C GLY A 169 2.37 -11.44 13.07
N GLN A 170 1.54 -10.53 12.54
CA GLN A 170 1.83 -9.10 12.43
C GLN A 170 1.60 -8.30 13.73
N ARG A 171 1.02 -8.87 14.80
CA ARG A 171 0.67 -8.11 16.01
C ARG A 171 1.90 -7.48 16.70
N SER A 172 1.87 -6.18 16.89
CA SER A 172 2.81 -5.42 17.72
C SER A 172 2.17 -5.10 19.08
N GLY A 173 2.96 -4.86 20.14
CA GLY A 173 2.46 -4.65 21.50
C GLY A 173 2.34 -5.95 22.31
N LYS A 174 1.62 -5.87 23.44
CA LYS A 174 1.32 -7.01 24.32
C LYS A 174 0.32 -7.95 23.68
N LEU A 175 0.70 -9.21 23.46
CA LEU A 175 -0.15 -10.20 22.81
C LEU A 175 -1.21 -10.74 23.77
N PRO A 176 -2.40 -11.14 23.28
CA PRO A 176 -3.45 -11.69 24.12
C PRO A 176 -3.16 -13.16 24.47
N ALA A 177 -3.72 -13.64 25.58
CA ALA A 177 -3.47 -15.01 26.06
C ALA A 177 -3.93 -16.10 25.06
N ASP A 178 -4.89 -15.80 24.19
CA ASP A 178 -5.43 -16.68 23.15
C ASP A 178 -4.70 -16.58 21.79
N GLN A 179 -3.62 -15.79 21.69
CA GLN A 179 -2.71 -15.71 20.53
C GLN A 179 -2.35 -17.10 19.99
N ARG A 180 -2.73 -17.41 18.75
CA ARG A 180 -2.57 -18.73 18.13
C ARG A 180 -1.15 -18.97 17.62
N LEU A 181 -0.50 -17.94 17.06
CA LEU A 181 0.91 -18.02 16.63
C LEU A 181 1.87 -17.81 17.81
N ARG A 182 2.12 -18.90 18.56
CA ARG A 182 2.91 -18.95 19.82
C ARG A 182 4.42 -18.68 19.68
N TRP A 183 4.93 -18.55 18.46
CA TRP A 183 6.33 -18.19 18.19
C TRP A 183 6.57 -16.68 18.25
N ARG A 184 5.52 -15.84 18.12
CA ARG A 184 5.54 -14.41 18.47
C ARG A 184 5.43 -14.21 19.98
N ARG A 185 5.99 -13.12 20.52
CA ARG A 185 5.81 -12.64 21.90
C ARG A 185 5.56 -11.14 21.94
N ASP A 186 5.33 -10.63 23.15
CA ASP A 186 5.15 -9.20 23.42
C ASP A 186 6.34 -8.40 22.87
N SER A 187 6.03 -7.34 22.14
CA SER A 187 7.03 -6.46 21.50
C SER A 187 6.56 -5.00 21.55
N ALA A 188 7.42 -4.04 21.23
CA ALA A 188 7.03 -2.63 21.07
C ALA A 188 6.34 -2.00 22.30
N MET A 189 6.67 -2.50 23.49
CA MET A 189 5.97 -2.18 24.74
C MET A 189 6.12 -0.74 25.23
N HIS A 190 7.00 0.03 24.60
CA HIS A 190 7.29 1.44 24.92
C HIS A 190 7.01 2.39 23.75
N ASP A 191 6.34 1.92 22.68
CA ASP A 191 5.92 2.75 21.56
C ASP A 191 5.08 3.94 22.05
N GLY A 192 5.47 5.16 21.66
CA GLY A 192 4.82 6.40 22.07
C GLY A 192 5.41 7.08 23.31
N ALA A 193 6.20 6.38 24.13
CA ALA A 193 6.64 6.90 25.43
C ALA A 193 7.43 8.23 25.33
N THR A 194 8.29 8.36 24.33
CA THR A 194 9.05 9.60 24.03
C THR A 194 8.18 10.78 23.59
N ALA A 195 6.93 10.52 23.18
CA ALA A 195 5.92 11.52 22.83
C ALA A 195 4.84 11.70 23.91
N GLY A 196 5.01 11.11 25.11
CA GLY A 196 4.08 11.24 26.23
C GLY A 196 2.72 10.56 25.99
N VAL A 197 2.70 9.47 25.21
CA VAL A 197 1.50 8.71 24.86
C VAL A 197 1.77 7.20 24.86
N ASP A 198 0.72 6.39 25.02
CA ASP A 198 0.76 4.97 24.71
C ASP A 198 0.40 4.78 23.22
N LEU A 199 1.33 4.24 22.43
CA LEU A 199 1.12 3.79 21.05
C LEU A 199 1.45 2.29 20.90
N SER A 200 1.55 1.52 21.99
CA SER A 200 1.68 0.06 21.93
C SER A 200 0.45 -0.59 21.27
N GLY A 201 0.60 -1.77 20.67
CA GLY A 201 -0.47 -2.39 19.87
C GLY A 201 -0.29 -2.17 18.37
N GLY A 202 -1.32 -2.49 17.59
CA GLY A 202 -1.35 -2.32 16.13
C GLY A 202 -0.62 -3.44 15.39
N TYR A 203 -0.46 -3.28 14.08
CA TYR A 203 0.22 -4.25 13.22
C TYR A 203 1.58 -3.72 12.76
N TYR A 204 2.58 -4.60 12.72
CA TYR A 204 3.72 -4.43 11.85
C TYR A 204 3.28 -4.57 10.40
N ASP A 205 3.75 -3.66 9.54
CA ASP A 205 3.18 -3.44 8.22
C ASP A 205 3.44 -4.62 7.25
N ALA A 206 4.69 -5.07 7.20
CA ALA A 206 5.22 -5.99 6.21
C ALA A 206 6.20 -7.00 6.85
N GLY A 207 7.41 -7.16 6.29
CA GLY A 207 8.48 -7.98 6.84
C GLY A 207 9.31 -7.30 7.93
N ASP A 208 8.95 -6.08 8.33
CA ASP A 208 9.66 -5.18 9.24
C ASP A 208 9.04 -5.06 10.64
N ASN A 209 9.64 -4.21 11.49
CA ASN A 209 9.10 -3.90 12.81
C ASN A 209 8.49 -2.47 12.86
N ILE A 210 8.06 -1.92 11.72
CA ILE A 210 7.50 -0.57 11.59
C ILE A 210 5.98 -0.59 11.61
N LYS A 211 5.38 0.47 12.15
CA LYS A 211 3.93 0.70 12.17
C LYS A 211 3.56 1.89 11.28
N PHE A 212 3.56 1.70 9.97
CA PHE A 212 3.09 2.70 9.00
C PHE A 212 1.56 2.85 9.09
N GLY A 213 1.08 4.04 9.47
CA GLY A 213 -0.33 4.29 9.76
C GLY A 213 -1.24 4.25 8.53
N PHE A 214 -0.75 4.66 7.36
CA PHE A 214 -1.54 4.74 6.12
C PHE A 214 -1.94 3.34 5.58
N PRO A 215 -1.01 2.41 5.29
CA PRO A 215 -1.36 1.04 4.91
C PRO A 215 -2.07 0.25 6.04
N MET A 216 -1.78 0.53 7.31
CA MET A 216 -2.50 -0.10 8.44
C MET A 216 -3.95 0.39 8.57
N ALA A 217 -4.22 1.66 8.27
CA ALA A 217 -5.58 2.18 8.22
C ALA A 217 -6.34 1.53 7.05
N PHE A 218 -5.77 1.49 5.84
CA PHE A 218 -6.37 0.82 4.69
C PHE A 218 -6.65 -0.67 4.94
N THR A 219 -5.69 -1.38 5.54
CA THR A 219 -5.86 -2.75 6.06
C THR A 219 -7.09 -2.88 6.96
N THR A 220 -7.23 -1.96 7.91
CA THR A 220 -8.34 -1.96 8.87
C THR A 220 -9.68 -1.67 8.19
N THR A 221 -9.72 -0.76 7.21
CA THR A 221 -10.90 -0.50 6.36
C THR A 221 -11.29 -1.72 5.54
N MET A 222 -10.32 -2.42 4.93
CA MET A 222 -10.60 -3.60 4.09
C MET A 222 -10.99 -4.83 4.91
N LEU A 223 -10.44 -5.03 6.10
CA LEU A 223 -10.94 -6.03 7.06
C LEU A 223 -12.37 -5.68 7.50
N ALA A 224 -12.65 -4.42 7.80
CA ALA A 224 -14.00 -4.00 8.19
C ALA A 224 -15.01 -4.15 7.03
N TRP A 225 -14.67 -3.77 5.79
CA TRP A 225 -15.54 -3.98 4.62
C TRP A 225 -15.77 -5.47 4.35
N SER A 226 -14.73 -6.30 4.48
CA SER A 226 -14.85 -7.76 4.40
C SER A 226 -15.88 -8.32 5.38
N VAL A 227 -15.86 -7.87 6.65
CA VAL A 227 -16.88 -8.27 7.63
C VAL A 227 -18.27 -7.70 7.29
N ILE A 228 -18.38 -6.46 6.82
CA ILE A 228 -19.68 -5.80 6.55
C ILE A 228 -20.47 -6.48 5.41
N ASP A 229 -19.81 -6.79 4.30
CA ASP A 229 -20.50 -7.32 3.11
C ASP A 229 -20.49 -8.86 3.03
N PHE A 230 -19.65 -9.55 3.81
CA PHE A 230 -19.55 -11.03 3.83
C PHE A 230 -19.75 -11.66 5.22
N GLU A 231 -20.38 -10.96 6.17
CA GLU A 231 -20.54 -11.37 7.57
C GLU A 231 -21.02 -12.81 7.76
N LYS A 232 -22.06 -13.20 7.01
CA LYS A 232 -22.67 -14.54 7.08
C LYS A 232 -21.75 -15.63 6.52
N SER A 233 -20.87 -15.27 5.59
CA SER A 233 -19.97 -16.19 4.91
C SER A 233 -18.68 -16.47 5.71
N LEU A 234 -18.35 -15.62 6.69
CA LEU A 234 -17.20 -15.83 7.59
C LEU A 234 -17.35 -17.03 8.54
N GLY A 235 -18.57 -17.53 8.76
CA GLY A 235 -18.85 -18.72 9.56
C GLY A 235 -18.18 -18.70 10.94
N THR A 236 -17.43 -19.76 11.26
CA THR A 236 -16.70 -19.90 12.53
C THR A 236 -15.55 -18.90 12.71
N GLU A 237 -14.97 -18.38 11.61
CA GLU A 237 -13.86 -17.43 11.67
C GLU A 237 -14.32 -15.97 11.88
N LEU A 238 -15.64 -15.70 11.90
CA LEU A 238 -16.19 -14.36 12.21
C LEU A 238 -15.62 -13.80 13.53
N GLY A 239 -15.50 -14.63 14.57
CA GLY A 239 -14.90 -14.22 15.85
C GLY A 239 -13.44 -13.79 15.73
N ASN A 240 -12.66 -14.40 14.84
CA ASN A 240 -11.27 -14.07 14.61
C ASN A 240 -11.11 -12.86 13.68
N ALA A 241 -11.98 -12.72 12.67
CA ALA A 241 -12.06 -11.51 11.84
C ALA A 241 -12.43 -10.27 12.68
N LEU A 242 -13.37 -10.39 13.63
CA LEU A 242 -13.72 -9.32 14.57
C LEU A 242 -12.53 -8.93 15.47
N LYS A 243 -11.74 -9.89 15.95
CA LYS A 243 -10.48 -9.62 16.67
C LYS A 243 -9.45 -8.92 15.78
N ALA A 244 -9.36 -9.29 14.50
CA ALA A 244 -8.43 -8.68 13.56
C ALA A 244 -8.78 -7.21 13.25
N VAL A 245 -10.08 -6.89 13.07
CA VAL A 245 -10.55 -5.49 12.95
C VAL A 245 -10.26 -4.71 14.23
N ARG A 246 -10.65 -5.25 15.40
CA ARG A 246 -10.48 -4.57 16.69
C ARG A 246 -9.03 -4.21 16.99
N TRP A 247 -8.08 -5.12 16.69
CA TRP A 247 -6.66 -4.89 16.92
C TRP A 247 -6.10 -3.69 16.14
N GLY A 248 -6.56 -3.50 14.90
CA GLY A 248 -6.25 -2.31 14.11
C GLY A 248 -6.90 -1.06 14.71
N THR A 249 -8.20 -1.10 15.01
CA THR A 249 -8.91 0.07 15.53
C THR A 249 -8.51 0.51 16.93
N ASP A 250 -8.11 -0.40 17.82
CA ASP A 250 -7.58 -0.05 19.14
C ASP A 250 -6.29 0.77 19.02
N TYR A 251 -5.41 0.42 18.08
CA TYR A 251 -4.22 1.23 17.77
C TYR A 251 -4.59 2.56 17.10
N LEU A 252 -5.52 2.58 16.13
CA LEU A 252 -5.96 3.84 15.50
C LEU A 252 -6.65 4.79 16.52
N LEU A 253 -7.32 4.26 17.54
CA LEU A 253 -7.86 5.03 18.67
C LEU A 253 -6.76 5.60 19.57
N LYS A 254 -5.62 4.91 19.77
CA LYS A 254 -4.44 5.46 20.44
C LYS A 254 -3.76 6.53 19.59
N ALA A 255 -3.48 6.23 18.32
CA ALA A 255 -2.83 7.10 17.35
C ALA A 255 -3.58 8.44 17.13
N THR A 256 -4.91 8.43 17.27
CA THR A 256 -5.75 9.64 17.17
C THR A 256 -6.19 10.20 18.53
N ALA A 257 -5.64 9.73 19.66
CA ALA A 257 -6.07 10.13 21.00
C ALA A 257 -5.87 11.63 21.30
N LYS A 258 -4.94 12.30 20.62
CA LYS A 258 -4.65 13.73 20.75
C LYS A 258 -5.35 14.61 19.69
N ILE A 259 -6.36 14.08 18.98
CA ILE A 259 -7.09 14.82 17.94
C ILE A 259 -7.77 16.10 18.45
N GLY A 260 -8.18 16.13 19.72
CA GLY A 260 -8.73 17.33 20.36
C GLY A 260 -7.71 18.47 20.53
N SER A 261 -6.42 18.16 20.42
CA SER A 261 -5.30 19.11 20.36
C SER A 261 -4.75 19.28 18.93
N GLY A 262 -5.47 18.80 17.91
CA GLY A 262 -5.07 18.90 16.51
C GLY A 262 -3.89 18.01 16.10
N VAL A 263 -3.69 16.86 16.77
CA VAL A 263 -2.58 15.93 16.50
C VAL A 263 -3.09 14.52 16.16
N VAL A 264 -2.53 13.91 15.11
CA VAL A 264 -2.65 12.49 14.77
C VAL A 264 -1.25 11.89 14.65
N PHE A 265 -0.98 10.79 15.34
CA PHE A 265 0.25 9.99 15.14
C PHE A 265 0.06 9.08 13.93
N VAL A 266 1.07 8.99 13.07
CA VAL A 266 0.98 8.35 11.75
C VAL A 266 2.04 7.28 11.48
N GLN A 267 3.09 7.22 12.30
CA GLN A 267 4.10 6.18 12.21
C GLN A 267 4.85 6.01 13.54
N VAL A 268 5.22 4.77 13.87
CA VAL A 268 6.18 4.46 14.93
C VAL A 268 7.25 3.52 14.38
N GLY A 269 8.52 3.95 14.49
CA GLY A 269 9.68 3.34 13.83
C GLY A 269 10.32 4.30 12.84
N ASP A 270 11.61 4.58 13.00
CA ASP A 270 12.44 5.18 11.95
C ASP A 270 12.80 4.09 10.91
N PRO A 271 12.49 4.30 9.62
CA PRO A 271 12.58 3.22 8.65
C PRO A 271 14.01 2.91 8.23
N TYR A 272 14.91 3.89 8.25
CA TYR A 272 16.31 3.67 7.93
C TYR A 272 17.04 2.96 9.07
N SER A 273 16.64 3.21 10.32
CA SER A 273 17.10 2.43 11.47
C SER A 273 16.60 0.98 11.41
N ASP A 274 15.30 0.76 11.19
CA ASP A 274 14.69 -0.58 11.17
C ASP A 274 15.17 -1.42 9.98
N HIS A 275 15.18 -0.87 8.76
CA HIS A 275 15.55 -1.58 7.53
C HIS A 275 17.05 -1.80 7.39
N ASN A 276 17.87 -1.12 8.20
CA ASN A 276 19.29 -1.44 8.36
C ASN A 276 19.51 -2.69 9.26
N CYS A 277 18.48 -3.20 9.93
CA CYS A 277 18.58 -4.27 10.92
C CYS A 277 17.72 -5.50 10.55
N TRP A 278 18.20 -6.69 10.93
CA TRP A 278 17.46 -7.95 10.75
C TRP A 278 17.33 -8.65 12.11
N GLU A 279 16.45 -8.10 12.94
CA GLU A 279 16.26 -8.46 14.35
C GLU A 279 14.82 -8.89 14.63
N ARG A 280 14.61 -9.62 15.72
CA ARG A 280 13.25 -10.00 16.16
C ARG A 280 12.52 -8.76 16.69
N PRO A 281 11.21 -8.59 16.43
CA PRO A 281 10.44 -7.52 17.07
C PRO A 281 10.47 -7.59 18.61
N GLU A 282 10.66 -8.78 19.16
CA GLU A 282 10.88 -9.02 20.59
C GLU A 282 12.23 -8.51 21.12
N ASP A 283 13.26 -8.39 20.27
CA ASP A 283 14.63 -8.00 20.62
C ASP A 283 14.96 -6.53 20.29
N MET A 284 14.14 -5.87 19.47
CA MET A 284 14.54 -4.68 18.70
C MET A 284 15.13 -3.53 19.54
N ASP A 285 16.34 -3.09 19.16
CA ASP A 285 17.06 -1.94 19.74
C ASP A 285 17.06 -0.69 18.83
N THR A 286 16.44 -0.81 17.65
CA THR A 286 16.28 0.23 16.64
C THR A 286 15.44 1.44 17.07
N LEU A 287 15.66 2.60 16.43
CA LEU A 287 15.02 3.87 16.81
C LEU A 287 13.50 3.86 16.55
N ARG A 288 12.70 3.72 17.61
CA ARG A 288 11.23 3.72 17.54
C ARG A 288 10.64 5.13 17.56
N THR A 289 11.14 5.98 16.67
CA THR A 289 10.73 7.37 16.48
C THR A 289 9.23 7.48 16.19
N VAL A 290 8.56 8.44 16.83
CA VAL A 290 7.11 8.69 16.69
C VAL A 290 6.89 9.88 15.76
N PHE A 291 6.24 9.64 14.62
CA PHE A 291 5.90 10.70 13.67
C PHE A 291 4.41 11.06 13.75
N LYS A 292 4.09 12.33 13.54
CA LYS A 292 2.75 12.90 13.63
C LYS A 292 2.48 13.91 12.52
N ILE A 293 1.20 14.13 12.26
CA ILE A 293 0.67 15.26 11.52
C ILE A 293 -0.13 16.17 12.46
N ASP A 294 -0.17 17.46 12.12
CA ASP A 294 -0.86 18.49 12.89
C ASP A 294 -1.34 19.64 11.99
N GLY A 295 -1.88 20.71 12.60
CA GLY A 295 -2.47 21.82 11.86
C GLY A 295 -1.52 22.63 10.97
N SER A 296 -0.20 22.52 11.16
CA SER A 296 0.83 23.11 10.29
C SER A 296 1.57 22.07 9.43
N HIS A 297 1.51 20.79 9.80
CA HIS A 297 2.05 19.67 9.04
C HIS A 297 0.90 18.71 8.66
N PRO A 298 0.09 19.04 7.64
CA PRO A 298 -1.11 18.29 7.29
C PRO A 298 -0.81 16.88 6.75
N GLY A 299 -1.86 16.05 6.73
CA GLY A 299 -1.86 14.68 6.21
C GLY A 299 -3.29 14.16 6.03
N SER A 300 -4.00 14.75 5.07
CA SER A 300 -5.42 14.46 4.77
C SER A 300 -5.64 13.04 4.24
N ASP A 301 -4.61 12.47 3.64
CA ASP A 301 -4.48 11.09 3.19
C ASP A 301 -4.60 10.12 4.37
N VAL A 302 -3.54 10.01 5.19
CA VAL A 302 -3.48 9.08 6.32
C VAL A 302 -4.55 9.38 7.39
N ALA A 303 -4.94 10.66 7.57
CA ALA A 303 -6.06 11.00 8.44
C ALA A 303 -7.42 10.60 7.82
N GLY A 304 -7.61 10.77 6.51
CA GLY A 304 -8.82 10.36 5.80
C GLY A 304 -9.00 8.85 5.84
N GLU A 305 -7.98 8.06 5.49
CA GLU A 305 -8.04 6.60 5.59
C GLU A 305 -8.22 6.14 7.06
N THR A 306 -7.59 6.80 8.03
CA THR A 306 -7.84 6.52 9.47
C THR A 306 -9.30 6.78 9.85
N ALA A 307 -9.92 7.84 9.31
CA ALA A 307 -11.34 8.10 9.51
C ALA A 307 -12.24 7.08 8.77
N ALA A 308 -11.86 6.63 7.58
CA ALA A 308 -12.53 5.55 6.85
C ALA A 308 -12.53 4.23 7.65
N ALA A 309 -11.37 3.83 8.16
CA ALA A 309 -11.19 2.62 8.97
C ALA A 309 -12.07 2.62 10.23
N LEU A 310 -12.03 3.71 10.99
CA LEU A 310 -12.83 3.88 12.21
C LEU A 310 -14.34 3.95 11.89
N ALA A 311 -14.72 4.61 10.79
CA ALA A 311 -16.12 4.66 10.35
C ALA A 311 -16.63 3.28 9.88
N ALA A 312 -15.85 2.54 9.10
CA ALA A 312 -16.19 1.18 8.66
C ALA A 312 -16.35 0.24 9.87
N ALA A 313 -15.37 0.21 10.78
CA ALA A 313 -15.45 -0.62 11.98
C ALA A 313 -16.63 -0.24 12.91
N SER A 314 -17.09 1.02 12.93
CA SER A 314 -18.32 1.41 13.64
C SER A 314 -19.62 0.83 13.04
N ILE A 315 -19.56 0.22 11.86
CA ILE A 315 -20.66 -0.59 11.33
C ILE A 315 -20.52 -2.02 11.87
N VAL A 316 -19.33 -2.61 11.77
CA VAL A 316 -19.00 -3.97 12.24
C VAL A 316 -19.40 -4.23 13.70
N PHE A 317 -19.10 -3.29 14.59
CA PHE A 317 -19.36 -3.44 16.03
C PHE A 317 -20.74 -2.94 16.48
N ARG A 318 -21.57 -2.39 15.59
CA ARG A 318 -22.79 -1.64 15.95
C ARG A 318 -23.76 -2.38 16.88
N SER A 319 -24.00 -3.65 16.61
CA SER A 319 -24.88 -4.54 17.37
C SER A 319 -24.14 -5.40 18.41
N ARG A 320 -22.80 -5.38 18.39
CA ARG A 320 -21.92 -6.28 19.14
C ARG A 320 -21.29 -5.59 20.36
N ASP A 321 -20.94 -4.32 20.18
CA ASP A 321 -20.38 -3.42 21.18
C ASP A 321 -20.78 -1.99 20.80
N PRO A 322 -22.02 -1.56 21.17
CA PRO A 322 -22.55 -0.24 20.80
C PRO A 322 -21.72 0.92 21.38
N SER A 323 -21.03 0.71 22.51
CA SER A 323 -20.18 1.70 23.15
C SER A 323 -18.91 1.94 22.33
N TYR A 324 -18.18 0.87 21.99
CA TYR A 324 -17.00 0.94 21.11
C TYR A 324 -17.38 1.43 19.71
N SER A 325 -18.48 0.94 19.13
CA SER A 325 -19.04 1.46 17.87
C SER A 325 -19.23 2.98 17.91
N SER A 326 -19.78 3.52 19.00
CA SER A 326 -19.99 4.96 19.17
C SER A 326 -18.67 5.72 19.36
N MET A 327 -17.70 5.15 20.08
CA MET A 327 -16.35 5.70 20.24
C MET A 327 -15.62 5.80 18.90
N LEU A 328 -15.64 4.72 18.11
CA LEU A 328 -15.08 4.64 16.76
C LEU A 328 -15.69 5.70 15.84
N LEU A 329 -17.03 5.78 15.76
CA LEU A 329 -17.70 6.74 14.89
C LEU A 329 -17.44 8.19 15.30
N ASN A 330 -17.48 8.50 16.60
CA ASN A 330 -17.18 9.84 17.09
C ASN A 330 -15.71 10.25 16.82
N ARG A 331 -14.76 9.30 16.93
CA ARG A 331 -13.37 9.56 16.55
C ARG A 331 -13.21 9.74 15.03
N ALA A 332 -13.84 8.90 14.22
CA ALA A 332 -13.84 9.03 12.76
C ALA A 332 -14.33 10.41 12.30
N VAL A 333 -15.43 10.90 12.89
CA VAL A 333 -15.96 12.25 12.63
C VAL A 333 -14.92 13.34 12.95
N ALA A 334 -14.23 13.25 14.10
CA ALA A 334 -13.23 14.23 14.51
C ALA A 334 -11.97 14.21 13.62
N VAL A 335 -11.50 13.02 13.24
CA VAL A 335 -10.29 12.84 12.40
C VAL A 335 -10.55 13.28 10.96
N PHE A 336 -11.70 12.95 10.38
CA PHE A 336 -12.10 13.48 9.06
C PHE A 336 -12.20 15.01 9.06
N GLN A 337 -12.79 15.60 10.09
CA GLN A 337 -12.85 17.06 10.19
C GLN A 337 -11.46 17.72 10.30
N PHE A 338 -10.47 17.03 10.87
CA PHE A 338 -9.08 17.49 10.84
C PHE A 338 -8.50 17.37 9.43
N ALA A 339 -8.65 16.21 8.77
CA ALA A 339 -8.19 15.95 7.41
C ALA A 339 -8.73 16.96 6.38
N ASP A 340 -10.02 17.31 6.47
CA ASP A 340 -10.69 18.24 5.56
C ASP A 340 -10.35 19.71 5.81
N ARG A 341 -10.07 20.10 7.07
CA ARG A 341 -9.67 21.48 7.44
C ARG A 341 -8.19 21.76 7.16
N HIS A 342 -7.31 20.78 7.38
CA HIS A 342 -5.86 20.91 7.21
C HIS A 342 -5.44 20.11 5.98
N ARG A 343 -5.69 20.68 4.79
CA ARG A 343 -5.52 19.98 3.52
C ARG A 343 -4.07 19.90 3.07
N GLY A 344 -3.60 18.69 2.79
CA GLY A 344 -2.28 18.39 2.24
C GLY A 344 -1.86 16.96 2.52
N ALA A 345 -1.02 16.38 1.66
CA ALA A 345 -0.54 15.01 1.84
C ALA A 345 0.58 14.93 2.89
N TYR A 346 0.59 13.86 3.69
CA TYR A 346 1.56 13.68 4.79
C TYR A 346 2.99 13.51 4.28
N SER A 347 3.15 13.02 3.04
CA SER A 347 4.44 12.88 2.36
C SER A 347 5.14 14.22 2.11
N ASN A 348 4.43 15.35 2.13
CA ASN A 348 5.02 16.69 1.97
C ASN A 348 5.82 17.11 3.21
N SER A 349 5.28 16.86 4.40
CA SER A 349 5.90 17.24 5.68
C SER A 349 6.83 16.15 6.21
N LEU A 350 6.46 14.87 6.03
CA LEU A 350 7.17 13.71 6.56
C LEU A 350 8.00 12.95 5.51
N ARG A 351 8.31 13.56 4.36
CA ARG A 351 8.99 12.90 3.22
C ARG A 351 10.18 12.03 3.62
N ARG A 352 11.03 12.49 4.54
CA ARG A 352 12.23 11.78 5.02
C ARG A 352 11.95 10.55 5.89
N ALA A 353 10.73 10.37 6.39
CA ALA A 353 10.32 9.27 7.26
C ALA A 353 9.34 8.31 6.57
N VAL A 354 8.69 8.73 5.48
CA VAL A 354 7.64 7.94 4.79
C VAL A 354 8.03 7.54 3.37
N CYS A 355 8.84 8.34 2.66
CA CYS A 355 9.35 7.97 1.34
C CYS A 355 10.73 7.29 1.45
N PRO A 356 11.04 6.29 0.60
CA PRO A 356 10.26 5.80 -0.55
C PRO A 356 9.17 4.75 -0.22
N PHE A 357 8.95 4.43 1.05
CA PHE A 357 8.13 3.30 1.51
C PHE A 357 6.63 3.47 1.20
N TYR A 358 6.03 4.53 1.75
CA TYR A 358 4.62 4.90 1.62
C TYR A 358 4.52 6.40 1.35
N CYS A 359 5.02 6.83 0.19
CA CYS A 359 4.69 8.16 -0.33
C CYS A 359 3.22 8.19 -0.72
N ASP A 360 2.49 9.25 -0.38
CA ASP A 360 1.37 9.69 -1.21
C ASP A 360 1.88 9.96 -2.64
N VAL A 361 1.27 9.30 -3.64
CA VAL A 361 1.59 9.48 -5.07
C VAL A 361 0.37 9.92 -5.87
N ASN A 362 -0.83 9.45 -5.52
CA ASN A 362 -2.08 9.83 -6.20
C ASN A 362 -2.64 11.19 -5.74
N GLY A 363 -2.36 11.59 -4.50
CA GLY A 363 -2.83 12.82 -3.88
C GLY A 363 -4.03 12.56 -2.96
N TYR A 364 -4.00 13.12 -1.75
CA TYR A 364 -4.99 12.99 -0.66
C TYR A 364 -6.49 13.22 -0.98
N GLN A 365 -6.85 13.55 -2.23
CA GLN A 365 -8.19 13.95 -2.62
C GLN A 365 -9.21 12.81 -2.48
N ASP A 366 -8.83 11.59 -2.81
CA ASP A 366 -9.71 10.43 -2.74
C ASP A 366 -9.85 9.87 -1.32
N GLU A 367 -8.88 9.96 -0.41
CA GLU A 367 -9.14 9.65 1.02
C GLU A 367 -10.21 10.55 1.62
N LEU A 368 -10.30 11.82 1.22
CA LEU A 368 -11.36 12.71 1.68
C LEU A 368 -12.74 12.27 1.15
N LEU A 369 -12.85 11.79 -0.09
CA LEU A 369 -14.10 11.22 -0.62
C LEU A 369 -14.43 9.85 0.00
N TRP A 370 -13.43 9.01 0.20
CA TRP A 370 -13.51 7.67 0.79
C TRP A 370 -13.94 7.72 2.26
N ALA A 371 -13.31 8.58 3.06
CA ALA A 371 -13.70 8.86 4.43
C ALA A 371 -15.13 9.40 4.50
N ALA A 372 -15.51 10.32 3.60
CA ALA A 372 -16.88 10.83 3.52
C ALA A 372 -17.89 9.72 3.13
N ALA A 373 -17.54 8.81 2.21
CA ALA A 373 -18.38 7.67 1.83
C ALA A 373 -18.61 6.70 3.02
N TRP A 374 -17.56 6.34 3.75
CA TRP A 374 -17.67 5.52 4.94
C TRP A 374 -18.42 6.21 6.08
N LEU A 375 -18.16 7.51 6.33
CA LEU A 375 -18.90 8.30 7.30
C LEU A 375 -20.37 8.48 6.92
N HIS A 376 -20.70 8.59 5.62
CA HIS A 376 -22.10 8.58 5.17
C HIS A 376 -22.77 7.22 5.45
N LYS A 377 -22.14 6.12 5.01
CA LYS A 377 -22.63 4.74 5.22
C LYS A 377 -22.84 4.43 6.71
N ALA A 378 -21.92 4.86 7.57
CA ALA A 378 -21.91 4.59 9.01
C ALA A 378 -22.85 5.51 9.81
N SER A 379 -22.83 6.82 9.57
CA SER A 379 -23.60 7.79 10.37
C SER A 379 -24.99 8.10 9.82
N ARG A 380 -25.22 7.84 8.52
CA ARG A 380 -26.40 8.25 7.75
C ARG A 380 -26.69 9.77 7.77
N ARG A 381 -25.75 10.60 8.25
CA ARG A 381 -25.88 12.06 8.28
C ARG A 381 -25.83 12.64 6.86
N ARG A 382 -26.76 13.58 6.58
CA ARG A 382 -26.89 14.29 5.29
C ARG A 382 -25.59 14.98 4.84
N GLN A 383 -24.89 15.61 5.79
CA GLN A 383 -23.66 16.37 5.56
C GLN A 383 -22.59 15.62 4.75
N TYR A 384 -22.44 14.30 4.95
CA TYR A 384 -21.40 13.52 4.26
C TYR A 384 -21.80 13.19 2.82
N ARG A 385 -23.08 12.91 2.58
CA ARG A 385 -23.64 12.79 1.23
C ARG A 385 -23.50 14.11 0.47
N GLU A 386 -23.86 15.22 1.10
CA GLU A 386 -23.70 16.56 0.53
C GLU A 386 -22.23 16.93 0.30
N TYR A 387 -21.31 16.49 1.16
CA TYR A 387 -19.87 16.61 0.93
C TYR A 387 -19.42 15.85 -0.32
N ILE A 388 -19.81 14.58 -0.48
CA ILE A 388 -19.45 13.75 -1.64
C ILE A 388 -19.94 14.41 -2.94
N VAL A 389 -21.24 14.72 -3.05
CA VAL A 389 -21.82 15.34 -4.25
C VAL A 389 -21.18 16.71 -4.55
N LYS A 390 -20.93 17.54 -3.53
CA LYS A 390 -20.32 18.87 -3.73
C LYS A 390 -18.86 18.79 -4.18
N ASN A 391 -18.09 17.83 -3.67
CA ASN A 391 -16.65 17.78 -3.89
C ASN A 391 -16.24 16.81 -5.00
N GLU A 392 -17.13 15.96 -5.53
CA GLU A 392 -16.86 14.92 -6.52
C GLU A 392 -15.85 15.31 -7.61
N VAL A 393 -16.10 16.41 -8.33
CA VAL A 393 -15.24 16.89 -9.42
C VAL A 393 -13.94 17.53 -8.89
N VAL A 394 -14.02 18.26 -7.77
CA VAL A 394 -12.88 19.00 -7.18
C VAL A 394 -11.88 18.05 -6.50
N LEU A 395 -12.38 16.93 -5.99
CA LEU A 395 -11.62 15.80 -5.43
C LEU A 395 -11.54 14.62 -6.42
N ARG A 396 -11.73 14.88 -7.73
CA ARG A 396 -11.32 13.98 -8.82
C ARG A 396 -11.92 12.57 -8.79
N ALA A 397 -13.16 12.38 -8.34
CA ALA A 397 -13.76 11.05 -8.16
C ALA A 397 -13.71 10.12 -9.40
N GLY A 398 -13.64 10.68 -10.62
CA GLY A 398 -13.51 9.95 -11.89
C GLY A 398 -12.08 9.80 -12.44
N ASP A 399 -11.06 10.34 -11.77
CA ASP A 399 -9.66 10.11 -12.13
C ASP A 399 -9.24 8.69 -11.68
N THR A 400 -8.25 8.10 -12.37
CA THR A 400 -7.54 6.86 -11.96
C THR A 400 -8.43 5.69 -11.47
N ILE A 401 -9.65 5.58 -12.00
CA ILE A 401 -10.69 4.59 -11.61
C ILE A 401 -10.28 3.12 -11.81
N ASN A 402 -9.14 2.88 -12.44
CA ASN A 402 -8.54 1.60 -12.75
C ASN A 402 -7.53 1.12 -11.68
N GLU A 403 -7.51 1.73 -10.48
CA GLU A 403 -6.62 1.38 -9.37
C GLU A 403 -7.35 1.30 -8.02
N PHE A 404 -6.83 0.44 -7.12
CA PHE A 404 -7.26 0.35 -5.73
C PHE A 404 -6.13 -0.23 -4.86
N GLY A 405 -5.88 0.35 -3.69
CA GLY A 405 -4.85 -0.07 -2.76
C GLY A 405 -4.67 0.92 -1.60
N TRP A 406 -3.56 0.80 -0.88
CA TRP A 406 -3.25 1.68 0.25
C TRP A 406 -3.04 3.16 -0.16
N ASP A 407 -2.58 3.42 -1.40
CA ASP A 407 -2.38 4.78 -1.93
C ASP A 407 -3.59 5.33 -2.69
N ASN A 408 -4.29 4.51 -3.48
CA ASN A 408 -5.42 4.94 -4.32
C ASN A 408 -6.75 4.25 -3.93
N LYS A 409 -7.80 5.03 -3.76
CA LYS A 409 -9.16 4.65 -3.36
C LYS A 409 -10.21 4.82 -4.46
N HIS A 410 -9.87 5.40 -5.62
CA HIS A 410 -10.83 5.82 -6.65
C HIS A 410 -11.79 4.70 -7.10
N ALA A 411 -11.30 3.52 -7.49
CA ALA A 411 -12.18 2.40 -7.85
C ALA A 411 -13.06 1.96 -6.65
N GLY A 412 -12.49 1.95 -5.45
CA GLY A 412 -13.18 1.59 -4.21
C GLY A 412 -14.32 2.53 -3.84
N ILE A 413 -14.13 3.86 -3.98
CA ILE A 413 -15.16 4.87 -3.76
C ILE A 413 -16.33 4.65 -4.73
N ASN A 414 -16.02 4.55 -6.03
CA ASN A 414 -17.03 4.41 -7.07
C ASN A 414 -17.85 3.11 -6.88
N VAL A 415 -17.20 1.98 -6.60
CA VAL A 415 -17.88 0.72 -6.24
C VAL A 415 -18.69 0.86 -4.95
N LEU A 416 -18.13 1.43 -3.87
CA LEU A 416 -18.82 1.57 -2.58
C LEU A 416 -20.09 2.43 -2.65
N VAL A 417 -20.03 3.56 -3.37
CA VAL A 417 -21.12 4.54 -3.48
C VAL A 417 -22.19 4.08 -4.47
N SER A 418 -21.81 3.48 -5.60
CA SER A 418 -22.74 2.99 -6.63
C SER A 418 -23.72 1.94 -6.12
N LYS A 419 -23.41 1.24 -5.01
CA LYS A 419 -24.34 0.37 -4.28
C LYS A 419 -25.71 1.03 -4.03
N GLU A 420 -25.74 2.31 -3.67
CA GLU A 420 -26.99 3.02 -3.36
C GLU A 420 -27.72 3.53 -4.62
N VAL A 421 -27.00 3.69 -5.74
CA VAL A 421 -27.59 3.95 -7.07
C VAL A 421 -28.27 2.68 -7.59
N LEU A 422 -27.55 1.54 -7.56
CA LEU A 422 -28.05 0.23 -8.01
C LEU A 422 -29.27 -0.24 -7.20
N MET A 423 -29.35 0.12 -5.91
CA MET A 423 -30.51 -0.12 -5.06
C MET A 423 -31.66 0.91 -5.25
N GLY A 424 -31.56 1.86 -6.19
CA GLY A 424 -32.60 2.86 -6.48
C GLY A 424 -32.79 3.92 -5.40
N ARG A 425 -31.79 4.14 -4.54
CA ARG A 425 -31.88 5.02 -3.35
C ARG A 425 -31.15 6.36 -3.51
N ALA A 426 -30.23 6.45 -4.47
CA ALA A 426 -29.30 7.58 -4.56
C ALA A 426 -28.95 7.99 -6.01
N ASN A 427 -29.95 8.25 -6.85
CA ASN A 427 -29.72 8.62 -8.27
C ASN A 427 -28.78 9.84 -8.49
N TYR A 428 -28.65 10.71 -7.48
CA TYR A 428 -27.68 11.83 -7.44
C TYR A 428 -26.20 11.40 -7.32
N PHE A 429 -25.92 10.11 -7.16
CA PHE A 429 -24.57 9.52 -7.29
C PHE A 429 -24.40 8.76 -8.62
N GLY A 430 -25.23 9.03 -9.65
CA GLY A 430 -25.24 8.28 -10.92
C GLY A 430 -23.88 8.20 -11.61
N SER A 431 -23.06 9.25 -11.51
CA SER A 431 -21.67 9.33 -11.96
C SER A 431 -20.76 8.29 -11.30
N PHE A 432 -20.79 8.14 -9.97
CA PHE A 432 -20.05 7.07 -9.27
C PHE A 432 -20.40 5.67 -9.78
N LYS A 433 -21.66 5.49 -10.23
CA LYS A 433 -22.15 4.24 -10.84
C LYS A 433 -21.77 4.11 -12.33
N GLN A 434 -21.45 5.19 -13.02
CA GLN A 434 -20.81 5.16 -14.35
C GLN A 434 -19.32 4.83 -14.21
N ASN A 435 -18.59 5.54 -13.36
CA ASN A 435 -17.18 5.30 -13.05
C ASN A 435 -16.93 3.84 -12.60
N ALA A 436 -17.85 3.26 -11.82
CA ALA A 436 -17.80 1.85 -11.42
C ALA A 436 -17.99 0.87 -12.59
N ASP A 437 -18.80 1.20 -13.59
CA ASP A 437 -18.94 0.40 -14.82
C ASP A 437 -17.70 0.51 -15.70
N GLU A 438 -17.15 1.72 -15.86
CA GLU A 438 -15.94 1.98 -16.64
C GLU A 438 -14.71 1.28 -16.02
N PHE A 439 -14.57 1.33 -14.69
CA PHE A 439 -13.62 0.51 -13.94
C PHE A 439 -13.79 -0.98 -14.29
N ILE A 440 -15.00 -1.50 -14.18
CA ILE A 440 -15.28 -2.92 -14.42
C ILE A 440 -14.92 -3.33 -15.86
N CYS A 441 -15.30 -2.55 -16.86
CA CYS A 441 -14.90 -2.80 -18.24
C CYS A 441 -13.38 -2.78 -18.42
N SER A 442 -12.66 -1.89 -17.72
CA SER A 442 -11.19 -1.81 -17.78
C SER A 442 -10.47 -3.06 -17.24
N THR A 443 -11.16 -3.89 -16.46
CA THR A 443 -10.62 -5.14 -15.88
C THR A 443 -10.94 -6.40 -16.67
N LEU A 444 -11.77 -6.34 -17.72
CA LEU A 444 -12.19 -7.56 -18.44
C LEU A 444 -11.07 -8.11 -19.35
N PRO A 445 -10.71 -9.41 -19.24
CA PRO A 445 -9.73 -10.02 -20.13
C PRO A 445 -10.09 -9.86 -21.61
N GLY A 446 -9.10 -9.51 -22.43
CA GLY A 446 -9.26 -9.29 -23.87
C GLY A 446 -9.65 -7.87 -24.26
N ILE A 447 -10.14 -7.03 -23.34
CA ILE A 447 -10.27 -5.59 -23.58
C ILE A 447 -8.92 -4.92 -23.35
N SER A 448 -8.42 -4.19 -24.35
CA SER A 448 -7.07 -3.63 -24.37
C SER A 448 -6.94 -2.34 -23.54
N HIS A 449 -6.91 -2.45 -22.21
CA HIS A 449 -6.55 -1.34 -21.32
C HIS A 449 -5.05 -1.40 -20.94
N ALA A 450 -4.37 -0.25 -20.99
CA ALA A 450 -2.94 -0.18 -20.71
C ALA A 450 -2.58 -0.41 -19.23
N GLN A 451 -3.52 -0.10 -18.32
CA GLN A 451 -3.28 0.05 -16.88
C GLN A 451 -3.61 -1.20 -16.03
N VAL A 452 -4.32 -2.18 -16.59
CA VAL A 452 -4.61 -3.48 -15.96
C VAL A 452 -4.35 -4.54 -17.01
N GLN A 453 -3.37 -5.40 -16.77
CA GLN A 453 -2.96 -6.46 -17.70
C GLN A 453 -3.19 -7.83 -17.07
N TYR A 454 -3.01 -8.88 -17.86
CA TYR A 454 -3.01 -10.26 -17.39
C TYR A 454 -1.70 -10.96 -17.77
N SER A 455 -1.17 -11.78 -16.86
CA SER A 455 -0.08 -12.72 -17.18
C SER A 455 -0.56 -13.87 -18.07
N PRO A 456 0.34 -14.63 -18.72
CA PRO A 456 0.00 -15.88 -19.40
C PRO A 456 -0.76 -16.90 -18.52
N GLY A 457 -0.48 -16.97 -17.22
CA GLY A 457 -1.23 -17.79 -16.25
C GLY A 457 -2.60 -17.24 -15.83
N GLY A 458 -2.95 -16.02 -16.24
CA GLY A 458 -4.22 -15.36 -15.93
C GLY A 458 -4.26 -14.55 -14.64
N LEU A 459 -3.10 -14.14 -14.11
CA LEU A 459 -2.99 -13.24 -12.95
C LEU A 459 -3.19 -11.78 -13.38
N ILE A 460 -4.00 -11.01 -12.64
CA ILE A 460 -4.07 -9.54 -12.76
C ILE A 460 -2.68 -8.95 -12.50
N PHE A 461 -2.16 -8.18 -13.45
CA PHE A 461 -0.84 -7.59 -13.38
C PHE A 461 -0.88 -6.06 -13.54
N LYS A 462 -0.21 -5.37 -12.62
CA LYS A 462 0.17 -3.96 -12.72
C LYS A 462 1.67 -3.84 -12.46
N ALA A 463 2.33 -2.94 -13.18
CA ALA A 463 3.78 -2.75 -13.05
C ALA A 463 4.12 -2.09 -11.71
N GLY A 464 4.95 -2.77 -10.90
CA GLY A 464 5.36 -2.30 -9.57
C GLY A 464 5.98 -3.41 -8.73
N GLY A 465 6.32 -3.10 -7.48
CA GLY A 465 6.63 -4.10 -6.46
C GLY A 465 5.36 -4.63 -5.80
N SER A 466 5.38 -5.89 -5.35
CA SER A 466 4.28 -6.52 -4.61
C SER A 466 2.92 -6.47 -5.35
N ASN A 467 2.87 -7.06 -6.55
CA ASN A 467 1.69 -7.04 -7.42
C ASN A 467 0.44 -7.66 -6.77
N MET A 468 0.60 -8.61 -5.83
CA MET A 468 -0.52 -9.23 -5.13
C MET A 468 -1.43 -8.25 -4.38
N GLN A 469 -0.95 -7.05 -4.03
CA GLN A 469 -1.81 -5.99 -3.47
C GLN A 469 -2.95 -5.60 -4.42
N HIS A 470 -2.69 -5.56 -5.72
CA HIS A 470 -3.66 -5.22 -6.75
C HIS A 470 -4.53 -6.44 -7.11
N VAL A 471 -3.94 -7.63 -7.11
CA VAL A 471 -4.66 -8.90 -7.34
C VAL A 471 -5.77 -9.06 -6.32
N THR A 472 -5.49 -8.88 -5.03
CA THR A 472 -6.49 -9.07 -3.98
C THR A 472 -7.44 -7.87 -3.86
N SER A 473 -6.95 -6.63 -3.97
CA SER A 473 -7.80 -5.43 -3.87
C SER A 473 -8.81 -5.32 -5.03
N LEU A 474 -8.37 -5.52 -6.28
CA LEU A 474 -9.23 -5.42 -7.45
C LEU A 474 -10.22 -6.59 -7.51
N SER A 475 -9.78 -7.81 -7.18
CA SER A 475 -10.68 -8.97 -7.09
C SER A 475 -11.78 -8.77 -6.05
N PHE A 476 -11.47 -8.15 -4.91
CA PHE A 476 -12.47 -7.80 -3.91
C PHE A 476 -13.52 -6.85 -4.49
N LEU A 477 -13.12 -5.84 -5.27
CA LEU A 477 -14.06 -4.93 -5.95
C LEU A 477 -14.90 -5.64 -7.02
N LEU A 478 -14.32 -6.55 -7.81
CA LEU A 478 -15.05 -7.40 -8.76
C LEU A 478 -16.17 -8.18 -8.05
N LEU A 479 -15.86 -8.80 -6.92
CA LEU A 479 -16.82 -9.58 -6.13
C LEU A 479 -17.88 -8.70 -5.46
N ALA A 480 -17.49 -7.57 -4.87
CA ALA A 480 -18.41 -6.63 -4.26
C ALA A 480 -19.41 -6.09 -5.30
N TYR A 481 -18.93 -5.63 -6.45
CA TYR A 481 -19.79 -5.10 -7.51
C TYR A 481 -20.63 -6.20 -8.19
N SER A 482 -20.08 -7.41 -8.38
CA SER A 482 -20.85 -8.62 -8.75
C SER A 482 -22.08 -8.77 -7.86
N ASN A 483 -21.90 -8.71 -6.53
CA ASN A 483 -23.00 -8.87 -5.59
C ASN A 483 -23.99 -7.71 -5.68
N TYR A 484 -23.56 -6.47 -5.94
CA TYR A 484 -24.47 -5.31 -6.05
C TYR A 484 -25.32 -5.40 -7.33
N LEU A 485 -24.69 -5.71 -8.47
CA LEU A 485 -25.36 -5.96 -9.74
C LEU A 485 -26.34 -7.14 -9.64
N SER A 486 -25.96 -8.22 -8.95
CA SER A 486 -26.83 -9.38 -8.72
C SER A 486 -28.06 -9.04 -7.87
N HIS A 487 -27.93 -8.20 -6.84
CA HIS A 487 -29.08 -7.76 -6.02
C HIS A 487 -29.99 -6.76 -6.77
N ALA A 488 -29.44 -5.99 -7.71
CA ALA A 488 -30.19 -5.02 -8.53
C ALA A 488 -30.77 -5.62 -9.83
N ASN A 489 -30.48 -6.89 -10.12
CA ASN A 489 -30.72 -7.55 -11.41
C ASN A 489 -30.19 -6.72 -12.59
N LYS A 490 -28.88 -6.41 -12.56
CA LYS A 490 -28.16 -5.61 -13.57
C LYS A 490 -26.92 -6.33 -14.10
N VAL A 491 -26.43 -5.82 -15.24
CA VAL A 491 -25.18 -6.17 -15.91
C VAL A 491 -24.51 -4.88 -16.40
N VAL A 492 -23.22 -4.92 -16.74
CA VAL A 492 -22.48 -3.78 -17.31
C VAL A 492 -22.22 -4.00 -18.80
N PRO A 493 -22.72 -3.14 -19.70
CA PRO A 493 -22.34 -3.16 -21.11
C PRO A 493 -20.89 -2.69 -21.29
N CYS A 494 -20.02 -3.51 -21.89
CA CYS A 494 -18.61 -3.22 -22.13
C CYS A 494 -18.29 -3.36 -23.63
N GLY A 495 -18.86 -2.46 -24.43
CA GLY A 495 -18.77 -2.51 -25.90
C GLY A 495 -19.45 -3.75 -26.46
N GLU A 496 -18.68 -4.58 -27.18
CA GLU A 496 -19.14 -5.88 -27.73
C GLU A 496 -19.31 -6.98 -26.64
N THR A 497 -18.87 -6.72 -25.40
CA THR A 497 -18.95 -7.66 -24.28
C THR A 497 -19.89 -7.16 -23.18
N THR A 498 -20.20 -8.01 -22.21
CA THR A 498 -21.04 -7.64 -21.05
C THR A 498 -20.50 -8.25 -19.77
N ALA A 499 -20.20 -7.40 -18.78
CA ALA A 499 -19.83 -7.82 -17.44
C ALA A 499 -21.08 -8.25 -16.67
N THR A 500 -21.32 -9.56 -16.64
CA THR A 500 -22.38 -10.17 -15.82
C THR A 500 -21.88 -10.44 -14.39
N PRO A 501 -22.76 -10.48 -13.37
CA PRO A 501 -22.37 -10.89 -12.02
C PRO A 501 -21.63 -12.24 -11.98
N ALA A 502 -22.02 -13.19 -12.84
CA ALA A 502 -21.36 -14.49 -12.96
C ALA A 502 -19.92 -14.37 -13.48
N LEU A 503 -19.67 -13.55 -14.52
CA LEU A 503 -18.34 -13.31 -15.06
C LEU A 503 -17.43 -12.63 -14.01
N LEU A 504 -17.91 -11.58 -13.35
CA LEU A 504 -17.14 -10.85 -12.34
C LEU A 504 -16.77 -11.73 -11.13
N LYS A 505 -17.71 -12.58 -10.67
CA LYS A 505 -17.47 -13.58 -9.63
C LYS A 505 -16.46 -14.64 -10.07
N HIS A 506 -16.53 -15.09 -11.33
CA HIS A 506 -15.57 -16.05 -11.89
C HIS A 506 -14.16 -15.45 -12.01
N LEU A 507 -14.03 -14.20 -12.47
CA LEU A 507 -12.74 -13.50 -12.51
C LEU A 507 -12.12 -13.36 -11.12
N ALA A 508 -12.90 -12.91 -10.13
CA ALA A 508 -12.45 -12.82 -8.74
C ALA A 508 -12.04 -14.20 -8.17
N LYS A 509 -12.81 -15.26 -8.47
CA LYS A 509 -12.48 -16.63 -8.06
C LYS A 509 -11.16 -17.08 -8.69
N ARG A 510 -10.96 -16.85 -9.99
CA ARG A 510 -9.75 -17.24 -10.73
C ARG A 510 -8.48 -16.61 -10.14
N GLN A 511 -8.55 -15.39 -9.60
CA GLN A 511 -7.43 -14.76 -8.90
C GLN A 511 -7.13 -15.41 -7.54
N VAL A 512 -8.17 -15.78 -6.78
CA VAL A 512 -8.01 -16.56 -5.54
C VAL A 512 -7.43 -17.94 -5.83
N ASP A 513 -7.94 -18.64 -6.84
CA ASP A 513 -7.44 -19.95 -7.26
C ASP A 513 -5.96 -19.87 -7.67
N TYR A 514 -5.57 -18.83 -8.42
CA TYR A 514 -4.19 -18.58 -8.77
C TYR A 514 -3.29 -18.35 -7.52
N ILE A 515 -3.77 -17.64 -6.49
CA ILE A 515 -3.05 -17.49 -5.21
C ILE A 515 -2.95 -18.82 -4.44
N LEU A 516 -3.98 -19.67 -4.53
CA LEU A 516 -4.06 -20.93 -3.79
C LEU A 516 -3.33 -22.09 -4.50
N GLY A 517 -3.09 -22.03 -5.80
CA GLY A 517 -2.15 -22.93 -6.49
C GLY A 517 -2.34 -23.09 -8.00
N ASP A 518 -3.46 -22.64 -8.58
CA ASP A 518 -3.82 -22.86 -9.99
C ASP A 518 -3.07 -21.90 -10.95
N ASN A 519 -1.75 -21.83 -10.82
CA ASN A 519 -0.85 -21.00 -11.61
C ASN A 519 0.21 -21.87 -12.34
N PRO A 520 1.00 -21.30 -13.29
CA PRO A 520 2.00 -22.06 -14.05
C PRO A 520 3.10 -22.74 -13.23
N LEU A 521 3.26 -22.42 -11.94
CA LEU A 521 4.22 -23.08 -11.05
C LEU A 521 3.59 -24.22 -10.23
N GLY A 522 2.26 -24.37 -10.21
CA GLY A 522 1.58 -25.35 -9.34
C GLY A 522 1.91 -25.13 -7.86
N MET A 523 1.96 -23.87 -7.43
CA MET A 523 2.52 -23.45 -6.15
C MET A 523 1.62 -22.38 -5.53
N SER A 524 1.12 -22.60 -4.31
CA SER A 524 0.42 -21.53 -3.59
C SER A 524 1.38 -20.38 -3.32
N TYR A 525 0.84 -19.15 -3.30
CA TYR A 525 1.51 -17.97 -2.77
C TYR A 525 1.03 -17.60 -1.35
N MET A 526 0.14 -18.41 -0.76
CA MET A 526 -0.19 -18.37 0.66
C MET A 526 0.69 -19.35 1.44
N VAL A 527 1.49 -18.84 2.38
CA VAL A 527 2.38 -19.63 3.23
C VAL A 527 1.58 -20.63 4.07
N GLY A 528 1.94 -21.91 4.01
CA GLY A 528 1.27 -22.99 4.74
C GLY A 528 -0.05 -23.48 4.12
N TYR A 529 -0.40 -23.08 2.90
CA TYR A 529 -1.52 -23.63 2.14
C TYR A 529 -1.05 -24.55 1.00
N GLY A 530 -1.76 -25.65 0.77
CA GLY A 530 -1.39 -26.66 -0.23
C GLY A 530 -0.09 -27.42 0.09
N ALA A 531 0.35 -28.27 -0.83
CA ALA A 531 1.58 -29.07 -0.70
C ALA A 531 2.86 -28.29 -1.03
N ARG A 532 2.75 -27.15 -1.73
CA ARG A 532 3.87 -26.31 -2.17
C ARG A 532 3.50 -24.83 -2.00
N TYR A 533 4.26 -24.12 -1.18
CA TYR A 533 4.06 -22.71 -0.83
C TYR A 533 5.42 -22.03 -0.52
N PRO A 534 5.53 -20.69 -0.40
CA PRO A 534 6.80 -20.01 -0.23
C PRO A 534 7.41 -20.31 1.14
N GLN A 535 8.67 -20.73 1.16
CA GLN A 535 9.38 -21.11 2.38
C GLN A 535 10.36 -20.04 2.87
N ARG A 536 10.72 -19.06 2.03
CA ARG A 536 11.79 -18.09 2.31
C ARG A 536 11.30 -16.64 2.15
N ILE A 537 10.17 -16.34 2.77
CA ILE A 537 9.54 -15.02 2.74
C ILE A 537 10.42 -13.95 3.41
N HIS A 538 10.38 -12.73 2.87
CA HIS A 538 11.01 -11.54 3.45
C HIS A 538 10.23 -11.11 4.69
N HIS A 539 10.55 -11.69 5.85
CA HIS A 539 9.89 -11.37 7.11
C HIS A 539 10.80 -11.68 8.31
N ARG A 540 11.17 -10.66 9.10
CA ARG A 540 12.11 -10.76 10.22
C ARG A 540 11.68 -11.83 11.23
N ALA A 541 10.54 -11.67 11.88
CA ALA A 541 10.07 -12.59 12.92
C ALA A 541 9.76 -14.02 12.43
N SER A 542 9.71 -14.26 11.11
CA SER A 542 9.54 -15.58 10.52
C SER A 542 10.90 -16.26 10.26
N SER A 543 11.88 -15.48 9.78
CA SER A 543 13.22 -15.95 9.40
C SER A 543 14.19 -16.12 10.58
N LEU A 544 14.05 -15.35 11.66
CA LEU A 544 14.84 -15.53 12.89
C LEU A 544 14.22 -16.60 13.81
N PRO A 545 15.02 -17.39 14.55
CA PRO A 545 14.50 -18.36 15.51
C PRO A 545 13.79 -17.64 16.67
N SER A 546 12.56 -18.07 16.98
CA SER A 546 11.76 -17.43 18.05
C SER A 546 12.45 -17.40 19.41
N VAL A 547 12.05 -16.49 20.30
CA VAL A 547 12.58 -16.37 21.67
C VAL A 547 12.48 -17.69 22.46
N ALA A 548 11.50 -18.55 22.16
CA ALA A 548 11.37 -19.87 22.78
C ALA A 548 12.42 -20.89 22.27
N ALA A 549 12.89 -20.75 21.03
CA ALA A 549 13.92 -21.61 20.43
C ALA A 549 15.34 -21.09 20.67
N HIS A 550 15.51 -19.76 20.80
CA HIS A 550 16.77 -19.12 21.11
C HIS A 550 16.54 -17.97 22.11
N PRO A 551 16.62 -18.22 23.44
CA PRO A 551 16.28 -17.22 24.46
C PRO A 551 17.26 -16.05 24.60
N ALA A 552 18.44 -16.13 23.98
CA ALA A 552 19.38 -15.00 23.93
C ALA A 552 18.92 -13.94 22.93
N HIS A 553 19.32 -12.69 23.16
CA HIS A 553 19.05 -11.53 22.31
C HIS A 553 19.76 -11.63 20.95
N ILE A 554 19.08 -11.27 19.86
CA ILE A 554 19.63 -11.21 18.50
C ILE A 554 19.60 -9.76 17.99
N GLY A 555 20.53 -8.93 18.46
CA GLY A 555 20.60 -7.51 18.08
C GLY A 555 20.86 -7.26 16.58
N CYS A 556 20.30 -6.15 16.08
CA CYS A 556 20.35 -5.60 14.71
C CYS A 556 21.11 -6.37 13.62
N LYS A 557 22.45 -6.50 13.73
CA LYS A 557 23.31 -7.10 12.68
C LYS A 557 23.53 -8.60 12.83
N ALA A 558 23.35 -9.18 14.01
CA ALA A 558 23.59 -10.60 14.28
C ALA A 558 22.66 -11.52 13.48
N GLY A 559 21.44 -11.04 13.15
CA GLY A 559 20.48 -11.79 12.34
C GLY A 559 20.73 -11.79 10.84
N SER A 560 21.77 -11.09 10.33
CA SER A 560 22.12 -11.09 8.90
C SER A 560 22.35 -12.51 8.34
N GLN A 561 22.83 -13.42 9.18
CA GLN A 561 22.99 -14.85 8.84
C GLN A 561 21.65 -15.55 8.51
N TYR A 562 20.56 -15.16 9.18
CA TYR A 562 19.21 -15.66 8.90
C TYR A 562 18.62 -15.01 7.65
N TYR A 563 18.91 -13.72 7.42
CA TYR A 563 18.51 -13.03 6.19
C TYR A 563 19.07 -13.72 4.93
N PHE A 564 20.38 -13.95 4.90
CA PHE A 564 21.06 -14.60 3.77
C PHE A 564 20.98 -16.14 3.78
N SER A 565 20.35 -16.77 4.77
CA SER A 565 20.28 -18.23 4.86
C SER A 565 19.53 -18.84 3.66
N PRO A 566 20.08 -19.87 2.98
CA PRO A 566 19.37 -20.57 1.90
C PRO A 566 18.19 -21.42 2.41
N ASN A 567 18.12 -21.65 3.73
CA ASN A 567 17.13 -22.49 4.39
C ASN A 567 15.75 -21.81 4.46
N PRO A 568 14.67 -22.61 4.64
CA PRO A 568 13.35 -22.14 5.03
C PRO A 568 13.36 -21.25 6.28
N ASN A 569 12.37 -20.37 6.39
CA ASN A 569 12.10 -19.61 7.61
C ASN A 569 11.69 -20.56 8.75
N PRO A 570 12.35 -20.56 9.93
CA PRO A 570 12.08 -21.49 11.02
C PRO A 570 10.69 -21.31 11.65
N ASN A 571 10.13 -20.11 11.67
CA ASN A 571 8.77 -19.88 12.14
C ASN A 571 7.84 -19.69 10.93
N VAL A 572 7.01 -20.68 10.62
CA VAL A 572 6.06 -20.61 9.50
C VAL A 572 4.98 -19.56 9.79
N LEU A 573 4.96 -18.48 9.01
CA LEU A 573 3.95 -17.44 9.06
C LEU A 573 2.72 -17.86 8.25
N VAL A 574 1.97 -18.81 8.83
CA VAL A 574 0.79 -19.41 8.19
C VAL A 574 -0.21 -18.33 7.77
N GLY A 575 -0.59 -18.35 6.48
CA GLY A 575 -1.56 -17.45 5.88
C GLY A 575 -1.01 -16.20 5.20
N ALA A 576 0.28 -15.87 5.38
CA ALA A 576 0.90 -14.75 4.66
C ALA A 576 0.80 -14.96 3.15
N VAL A 577 0.29 -13.97 2.42
CA VAL A 577 0.37 -13.93 0.95
C VAL A 577 1.49 -12.99 0.55
N VAL A 578 2.48 -13.53 -0.16
CA VAL A 578 3.66 -12.80 -0.64
C VAL A 578 3.32 -11.87 -1.80
N GLY A 579 4.16 -10.86 -2.08
CA GLY A 579 3.98 -9.92 -3.19
C GLY A 579 3.85 -10.55 -4.60
N GLY A 580 4.34 -11.78 -4.80
CA GLY A 580 4.14 -12.59 -5.99
C GLY A 580 5.01 -12.19 -7.19
N PRO A 581 4.65 -12.59 -8.42
CA PRO A 581 5.37 -12.17 -9.62
C PRO A 581 5.30 -10.65 -9.83
N THR A 582 6.46 -10.00 -9.92
CA THR A 582 6.61 -8.55 -10.21
C THR A 582 6.74 -8.25 -11.70
N ASN A 583 6.59 -9.27 -12.55
CA ASN A 583 6.53 -9.17 -14.00
C ASN A 583 5.34 -9.99 -14.52
N ASN A 584 5.02 -9.80 -15.80
CA ASN A 584 3.94 -10.52 -16.47
C ASN A 584 4.37 -11.92 -16.98
N THR A 585 5.34 -12.59 -16.34
CA THR A 585 5.85 -13.92 -16.77
C THR A 585 5.58 -15.02 -15.74
N ASP A 586 4.62 -14.81 -14.83
CA ASP A 586 4.17 -15.75 -13.77
C ASP A 586 5.28 -16.24 -12.82
N SER A 587 6.47 -15.63 -12.89
CA SER A 587 7.72 -16.16 -12.32
C SER A 587 7.93 -15.71 -10.88
N PHE A 588 8.29 -16.65 -9.99
CA PHE A 588 8.50 -16.40 -8.57
C PHE A 588 9.73 -17.17 -8.03
N PRO A 589 10.70 -16.50 -7.37
CA PRO A 589 11.98 -17.12 -6.98
C PRO A 589 12.02 -17.76 -5.58
N ASP A 590 10.96 -17.60 -4.75
CA ASP A 590 10.93 -17.97 -3.32
C ASP A 590 12.24 -17.66 -2.58
N SER A 591 12.58 -16.37 -2.47
CA SER A 591 13.90 -15.94 -2.00
C SER A 591 13.82 -14.69 -1.14
N ARG A 592 14.44 -14.72 0.05
CA ARG A 592 14.29 -13.72 1.10
C ARG A 592 14.82 -12.32 0.72
N PRO A 593 15.90 -12.17 -0.07
CA PRO A 593 16.33 -10.86 -0.55
C PRO A 593 15.45 -10.26 -1.65
N PHE A 594 14.58 -11.05 -2.27
CA PHE A 594 13.68 -10.63 -3.35
C PHE A 594 12.36 -10.08 -2.77
N PHE A 595 12.48 -9.04 -1.93
CA PHE A 595 11.38 -8.50 -1.11
C PHE A 595 10.13 -8.13 -1.94
N GLN A 596 10.31 -7.49 -3.10
CA GLN A 596 9.20 -7.14 -4.00
C GLN A 596 8.33 -8.33 -4.41
N GLN A 597 8.87 -9.55 -4.39
CA GLN A 597 8.17 -10.79 -4.65
C GLN A 597 7.81 -11.55 -3.37
N SER A 598 8.71 -11.63 -2.39
CA SER A 598 8.64 -12.56 -1.25
C SER A 598 8.20 -11.93 0.08
N GLU A 599 7.98 -10.62 0.13
CA GLU A 599 7.44 -9.93 1.29
C GLU A 599 5.90 -10.02 1.32
N PRO A 600 5.29 -10.45 2.43
CA PRO A 600 3.86 -10.29 2.67
C PRO A 600 3.59 -8.95 3.37
N THR A 601 2.42 -8.36 3.13
CA THR A 601 1.98 -7.14 3.83
C THR A 601 0.55 -7.27 4.33
N THR A 602 0.23 -6.49 5.36
CA THR A 602 -1.10 -6.44 5.98
C THR A 602 -2.23 -6.16 4.98
N TYR A 603 -1.99 -5.28 4.00
CA TYR A 603 -2.98 -4.85 3.02
C TYR A 603 -3.17 -5.80 1.82
N ILE A 604 -2.29 -6.78 1.60
CA ILE A 604 -2.53 -7.87 0.62
C ILE A 604 -3.60 -8.82 1.17
N ASN A 605 -3.43 -9.26 2.43
CA ASN A 605 -4.31 -10.22 3.08
C ASN A 605 -5.68 -9.64 3.47
N ALA A 606 -5.79 -8.33 3.75
CA ALA A 606 -7.03 -7.70 4.22
C ALA A 606 -8.24 -7.86 3.27
N PRO A 607 -8.16 -7.49 1.97
CA PRO A 607 -9.21 -7.79 0.99
C PRO A 607 -9.41 -9.29 0.74
N LEU A 608 -8.36 -10.10 0.88
CA LEU A 608 -8.44 -11.55 0.65
C LEU A 608 -9.34 -12.25 1.68
N VAL A 609 -9.46 -11.72 2.91
CA VAL A 609 -10.41 -12.23 3.90
C VAL A 609 -11.86 -12.21 3.39
N GLY A 610 -12.30 -11.13 2.74
CA GLY A 610 -13.67 -11.03 2.19
C GLY A 610 -13.90 -11.95 0.99
N LEU A 611 -12.90 -12.08 0.12
CA LEU A 611 -12.91 -13.03 -1.00
C LEU A 611 -13.06 -14.47 -0.51
N LEU A 612 -12.19 -14.90 0.41
CA LEU A 612 -12.19 -16.26 0.95
C LEU A 612 -13.44 -16.53 1.77
N ALA A 613 -13.94 -15.57 2.55
CA ALA A 613 -15.22 -15.69 3.26
C ALA A 613 -16.33 -16.06 2.28
N PHE A 614 -16.51 -15.27 1.22
CA PHE A 614 -17.51 -15.55 0.19
C PHE A 614 -17.33 -16.92 -0.45
N PHE A 615 -16.14 -17.25 -0.95
CA PHE A 615 -15.94 -18.51 -1.66
C PHE A 615 -16.15 -19.73 -0.73
N SER A 616 -15.73 -19.67 0.53
CA SER A 616 -15.89 -20.73 1.54
C SER A 616 -17.33 -21.08 1.96
N ALA A 617 -18.28 -20.24 1.55
CA ALA A 617 -19.72 -20.40 1.78
C ALA A 617 -20.51 -20.68 0.48
N HIS A 618 -19.85 -20.72 -0.68
CA HIS A 618 -20.48 -20.84 -2.00
C HIS A 618 -19.82 -21.89 -2.92
N TYR A 619 -18.68 -22.43 -2.51
CA TYR A 619 -17.93 -23.53 -3.12
C TYR A 619 -17.36 -24.41 -1.99
#